data_AF-A0A1F5AIB0-F1
#
_entry.id   AF-A0A1F5AIB0-F1
#
_cell.length_a   1.000
_cell.length_b   1.000
_cell.length_c   1.000
_cell.angle_alpha   90.00
_cell.angle_beta   90.00
_cell.angle_gamma   90.00
#
_symmetry.space_group_name_H-M   'P 1'
#
loop_
_entity.id
_entity.type
_entity.pdbx_description
1 polymer ?
#
loop_
_entity_poly.entity_id
_entity_poly.type
_entity_poly.pdbx_seq_one_letter_code
_entity_poly.pdbx_strand_id
1 'polypeptide(L)' 'MRAVVSVSFPRELASEINRLAKESGRTRSELIQEALRAYLWEERFRKITRSTRAKAKKRGFVTDEDVFKAVS' A
#
# COMPACT_ATOMS: atom_id res chain seq x y z
N MET A 1 -9.44 -11.34 -16.19
CA MET A 1 -8.76 -12.63 -15.91
C MET A 1 -8.34 -12.64 -14.45
N ARG A 2 -8.55 -13.74 -13.70
CA ARG A 2 -8.14 -13.87 -12.29
C ARG A 2 -6.95 -14.85 -12.21
N ALA A 3 -5.95 -14.51 -11.39
CA ALA A 3 -4.85 -15.41 -11.06
C ALA A 3 -5.00 -15.87 -9.61
N VAL A 4 -4.76 -17.16 -9.35
CA VAL A 4 -4.78 -17.76 -8.01
C VAL A 4 -3.35 -17.93 -7.55
N VAL A 5 -3.05 -17.47 -6.33
CA VAL A 5 -1.75 -17.65 -5.70
C VAL A 5 -1.98 -18.39 -4.38
N SER A 6 -1.28 -19.52 -4.20
CA SER A 6 -1.24 -20.24 -2.93
C SER A 6 0.01 -19.81 -2.17
N VAL A 7 -0.16 -19.44 -0.91
CA VAL A 7 0.95 -19.00 -0.04
C VAL A 7 0.81 -19.65 1.33
N SER A 8 1.93 -20.06 1.91
CA SER A 8 2.00 -20.57 3.27
C SER A 8 2.26 -19.44 4.25
N PHE A 9 1.59 -19.48 5.39
CA PHE A 9 1.80 -18.55 6.50
C PHE A 9 2.21 -19.32 7.76
N PRO A 10 3.00 -18.69 8.66
CA PRO A 10 3.15 -19.17 10.03
C PRO A 10 1.77 -19.42 10.67
N ARG A 11 1.68 -20.43 11.53
CA ARG A 11 0.41 -20.87 12.12
C ARG A 11 -0.28 -19.75 12.91
N GLU A 12 0.53 -18.96 13.61
CA GLU A 12 0.10 -17.85 14.45
C GLU A 12 -0.55 -16.76 13.58
N LEU A 13 0.12 -16.37 12.50
CA LEU A 13 -0.37 -15.38 11.55
C LEU A 13 -1.64 -15.85 10.84
N ALA A 14 -1.70 -17.11 10.43
CA ALA A 14 -2.92 -17.67 9.84
C ALA A 14 -4.11 -17.61 10.81
N SER A 15 -3.85 -17.86 12.10
CA SER A 15 -4.88 -17.80 13.15
C SER A 15 -5.37 -16.37 13.38
N GLU A 16 -4.46 -15.39 13.34
CA GLU A 16 -4.81 -13.97 13.46
C GLU A 16 -5.64 -13.47 12.27
N ILE A 17 -5.26 -13.83 11.04
CA ILE A 17 -6.05 -13.51 9.84
C ILE A 17 -7.46 -14.11 9.94
N ASN A 18 -7.56 -15.36 10.42
CA ASN A 18 -8.86 -16.02 10.60
C ASN A 18 -9.74 -15.30 11.64
N ARG A 19 -9.14 -14.84 12.75
CA ARG A 19 -9.86 -14.09 13.79
C ARG A 19 -10.36 -12.75 13.24
N LEU A 20 -9.48 -11.98 12.61
CA LEU A 20 -9.84 -10.68 12.03
C LEU A 20 -10.92 -10.80 10.96
N ALA A 21 -10.85 -11.83 10.10
CA ALA A 21 -11.87 -12.13 9.11
C ALA A 21 -13.26 -12.32 9.76
N LYS A 22 -13.33 -13.10 10.84
CA LYS A 22 -14.58 -13.34 11.59
C LYS A 22 -15.12 -12.06 12.23
N GLU A 23 -14.26 -11.32 12.93
CA GLU A 23 -14.64 -10.10 13.66
C GLU A 23 -15.10 -8.99 12.71
N SER A 24 -14.48 -8.88 11.54
CA SER A 24 -14.83 -7.85 10.54
C SER A 24 -15.96 -8.27 9.59
N GLY A 25 -16.42 -9.54 9.64
CA GLY A 25 -17.39 -10.07 8.68
C GLY A 25 -16.84 -10.18 7.24
N ARG A 26 -15.53 -10.25 7.07
CA ARG A 26 -14.83 -10.24 5.77
C ARG A 26 -14.16 -11.58 5.51
N THR A 27 -13.89 -11.87 4.25
CA THR A 27 -13.13 -13.07 3.88
C THR A 27 -11.62 -12.86 4.07
N ARG A 28 -10.90 -13.96 4.31
CA ARG A 28 -9.42 -13.96 4.37
C ARG A 28 -8.80 -13.38 3.10
N SER A 29 -9.36 -13.76 1.95
CA SER A 29 -8.88 -13.30 0.64
C SER A 29 -9.05 -11.80 0.48
N GLU A 30 -10.14 -11.20 0.95
CA GLU A 30 -10.33 -9.74 0.90
C GLU A 30 -9.30 -9.01 1.75
N LEU A 31 -9.09 -9.45 2.99
CA LEU A 31 -8.10 -8.86 3.90
C LEU A 31 -6.68 -8.95 3.31
N ILE A 32 -6.28 -10.12 2.82
CA ILE A 32 -4.96 -10.34 2.22
C ILE A 32 -4.80 -9.48 0.97
N GLN A 33 -5.81 -9.43 0.11
CA GLN A 33 -5.75 -8.61 -1.11
C GLN A 33 -5.68 -7.12 -0.80
N GLU A 34 -6.41 -6.64 0.22
CA GLU A 34 -6.34 -5.24 0.65
C GLU A 34 -4.96 -4.89 1.19
N ALA A 35 -4.43 -5.70 2.11
CA ALA A 35 -3.10 -5.51 2.66
C ALA A 35 -2.03 -5.50 1.55
N LEU A 36 -2.12 -6.43 0.60
CA LEU A 36 -1.18 -6.50 -0.52
C LEU A 36 -1.33 -5.29 -1.46
N ARG A 37 -2.54 -4.80 -1.71
CA ARG A 37 -2.76 -3.59 -2.51
C ARG A 37 -2.13 -2.36 -1.84
N ALA A 38 -2.32 -2.22 -0.52
CA ALA A 38 -1.73 -1.13 0.26
C ALA A 38 -0.19 -1.19 0.21
N TYR A 39 0.39 -2.36 0.46
CA TYR A 39 1.84 -2.58 0.39
C TYR A 39 2.41 -2.23 -0.99
N LEU A 40 1.79 -2.75 -2.07
CA LEU A 40 2.25 -2.48 -3.44
C LEU A 40 2.08 -1.01 -3.84
N TRP A 41 1.06 -0.33 -3.33
CA TRP A 41 0.90 1.10 -3.53
C TRP A 41 2.03 1.89 -2.88
N GLU A 42 2.34 1.56 -1.63
CA GLU A 42 3.41 2.19 -0.87
C GLU A 42 4.78 1.99 -1.52
N GLU A 43 5.07 0.78 -2.00
CA GLU A 43 6.30 0.48 -2.75
C GLU A 43 6.40 1.29 -4.05
N ARG A 44 5.31 1.38 -4.82
CA ARG A 44 5.27 2.20 -6.04
C ARG A 44 5.49 3.68 -5.70
N PHE A 45 4.83 4.17 -4.67
CA PHE A 45 4.97 5.56 -4.23
C PHE A 45 6.41 5.85 -3.81
N ARG A 46 7.01 5.01 -2.96
CA ARG A 46 8.43 5.12 -2.57
C ARG A 46 9.36 5.21 -3.77
N LYS A 47 9.16 4.36 -4.78
CA LYS A 47 9.99 4.34 -5.99
C LYS A 47 9.86 5.64 -6.79
N ILE A 48 8.63 6.11 -6.98
CA ILE A 48 8.36 7.37 -7.68
C ILE A 48 9.03 8.52 -6.94
N THR A 49 8.75 8.66 -5.63
CA THR A 49 9.27 9.73 -4.79
C THR A 49 10.79 9.77 -4.81
N ARG A 50 11.48 8.63 -4.71
CA ARG A 50 12.95 8.58 -4.84
C ARG A 50 13.44 9.13 -6.18
N SER A 51 12.77 8.77 -7.28
CA SER A 51 13.16 9.21 -8.63
C SER A 51 12.84 10.68 -8.92
N THR A 52 11.77 11.23 -8.33
CA THR A 52 11.28 12.57 -8.63
C THR A 52 11.79 13.63 -7.65
N ARG A 53 12.24 13.26 -6.45
CA ARG A 53 12.67 14.19 -5.39
C ARG A 53 13.71 15.21 -5.86
N ALA A 54 14.72 14.79 -6.62
CA ALA A 54 15.74 15.70 -7.13
C ALA A 54 15.17 16.72 -8.14
N LYS A 55 14.22 16.29 -8.98
CA LYS A 55 13.56 17.16 -9.96
C LYS A 55 12.57 18.12 -9.27
N ALA A 56 11.82 17.63 -8.29
CA ALA A 56 10.88 18.42 -7.48
C ALA A 56 11.62 19.54 -6.73
N LYS A 57 12.73 19.20 -6.05
CA LYS A 57 13.57 20.18 -5.35
C LYS A 57 14.12 21.25 -6.29
N LYS A 58 14.59 20.88 -7.49
CA LYS A 58 15.05 21.85 -8.51
C LYS A 58 13.94 22.79 -8.99
N ARG A 59 12.68 22.37 -8.91
CA ARG A 59 11.50 23.15 -9.28
C ARG A 59 10.86 23.89 -8.10
N GLY A 60 11.47 23.85 -6.91
CA GLY A 60 10.97 24.54 -5.72
C GLY A 60 9.89 23.78 -4.93
N PHE A 61 9.54 22.55 -5.34
CA PHE A 61 8.59 21.73 -4.60
C PHE A 61 9.31 20.91 -3.52
N VAL A 62 9.29 21.41 -2.29
CA VAL A 62 9.99 20.78 -1.14
C VAL A 62 9.02 20.38 -0.04
N THR A 63 7.94 21.14 0.12
CA THR A 63 6.89 20.95 1.13
C THR A 63 5.53 20.72 0.48
N ASP A 64 4.59 20.20 1.25
CA ASP A 64 3.21 20.02 0.79
C ASP A 64 2.54 21.37 0.47
N GLU A 65 2.92 22.43 1.19
CA GLU A 65 2.47 23.81 0.94
C GLU A 65 2.89 24.32 -0.44
N ASP A 66 4.11 24.01 -0.88
CA ASP A 66 4.60 24.39 -2.22
C ASP A 66 3.76 23.73 -3.32
N VAL A 67 3.31 22.50 -3.09
CA VAL A 67 2.42 21.78 -4.01
C VAL A 67 1.03 22.39 -3.99
N PHE A 68 0.48 22.66 -2.80
CA PHE A 68 -0.87 23.20 -2.65
C PHE A 68 -1.03 24.55 -3.37
N LYS A 69 -0.07 25.46 -3.21
CA LYS A 69 -0.02 26.76 -3.91
C LYS A 69 0.04 26.66 -5.44
N ALA A 70 0.52 25.54 -5.99
CA ALA A 70 0.67 25.38 -7.43
C ALA A 70 -0.53 24.73 -8.11
N VAL A 71 -1.42 24.11 -7.35
CA VAL A 71 -2.59 23.36 -7.88
C VAL A 71 -3.94 23.91 -7.42
N SER A 72 -3.95 24.87 -6.49
CA SER A 72 -5.12 25.57 -5.98
C SER A 72 -5.05 27.04 -6.34
#